data_AF-A0A9D6XE50-F1
#
_entry.id   AF-A0A9D6XE50-F1
#
_cell.length_a   1.000
_cell.length_b   1.000
_cell.length_c   1.000
_cell.angle_alpha   90.00
_cell.angle_beta   90.00
_cell.angle_gamma   90.00
#
_symmetry.space_group_name_H-M   'P 1'
#
loop_
_entity.id
_entity.type
_entity.pdbx_description
1 polymer ?
#
loop_
_entity_poly.entity_id
_entity_poly.type
_entity_poly.pdbx_seq_one_letter_code
_entity_poly.pdbx_strand_id
1 'polypeptide(L)'
;MKTLTVMFLMLLIGFNVSAGELREDAYNDFEGIIGSNAKICLTLFPLTDGTIKGHYFYRKYERKITIEGTYSKNSIILNELDEKGDVRATFKGVYNDSFAGTWRDNASKKELAFSLSFKQICVDGAFESGSGEFYNRYSVMNVNDDKVVEDFARKAKTSILKGDYAQLANYISFPITVSINAKRRKIKNADEFVKVADQIFTQGFLHKLRESPTTDMLVNWQGAMIGDGEIWIGTDVKQVRDKHHKDGYRLVEIIMVIAINPVYSRLEGAGGAKW
;
A
#
# COMPACT_ATOMS: atom_id res chain seq x y z
N MET A 1 6.65 70.59 22.81
CA MET A 1 6.09 69.53 21.95
C MET A 1 7.14 68.44 21.81
N LYS A 2 6.96 67.29 22.47
CA LYS A 2 7.86 66.13 22.35
C LYS A 2 7.09 65.04 21.58
N THR A 3 7.62 64.67 20.42
CA THR A 3 7.10 63.65 19.53
C THR A 3 7.21 62.27 20.19
N LEU A 4 6.08 61.58 20.30
CA LEU A 4 5.98 60.22 20.84
C LEU A 4 6.13 59.23 19.67
N THR A 5 7.29 58.58 19.57
CA THR A 5 7.53 57.52 18.59
C THR A 5 6.91 56.23 19.13
N VAL A 6 5.78 55.80 18.57
CA VAL A 6 5.16 54.50 18.85
C VAL A 6 5.91 53.44 18.05
N MET A 7 6.69 52.60 18.74
CA MET A 7 7.39 51.47 18.14
C MET A 7 6.40 50.30 18.03
N PHE A 8 5.99 49.97 16.80
CA PHE A 8 5.12 48.84 16.52
C PHE A 8 5.95 47.55 16.54
N LEU A 9 5.92 46.82 17.66
CA LEU A 9 6.50 45.49 17.76
C LEU A 9 5.57 44.51 17.05
N MET A 10 5.87 44.18 15.79
CA MET A 10 5.23 43.05 15.10
C MET A 10 5.69 41.76 15.76
N LEU A 11 4.82 41.20 16.61
CA LEU A 11 4.94 39.84 17.09
C LEU A 11 4.67 38.91 15.90
N LEU A 12 5.72 38.42 15.26
CA LEU A 12 5.64 37.29 14.33
C LEU A 12 5.22 36.07 15.14
N ILE A 13 3.92 35.79 15.18
CA ILE A 13 3.41 34.47 15.54
C ILE A 13 3.85 33.56 14.41
N GLY A 14 5.04 32.96 14.57
CA GLY A 14 5.42 31.81 13.77
C GLY A 14 4.40 30.73 14.04
N PHE A 15 3.52 30.47 13.08
CA PHE A 15 2.87 29.17 13.01
C PHE A 15 4.00 28.16 12.83
N ASN A 16 4.38 27.48 13.92
CA ASN A 16 5.00 26.18 13.78
C ASN A 16 3.94 25.31 13.11
N VAL A 17 4.01 25.21 11.79
CA VAL A 17 3.43 24.06 11.10
C VAL A 17 4.17 22.88 11.70
N SER A 18 3.52 22.13 12.59
CA SER A 18 4.10 20.86 13.01
C SER A 18 4.25 20.04 11.74
N ALA A 19 5.47 19.57 11.47
CA ALA A 19 5.68 18.50 10.50
C ALA A 19 4.65 17.40 10.76
N GLY A 20 4.10 16.76 9.71
CA GLY A 20 3.27 15.58 9.92
C GLY A 20 4.08 14.56 10.72
N GLU A 21 3.55 14.09 11.85
CA GLU A 21 4.18 13.02 12.63
C GLU A 21 3.86 11.66 11.99
N LEU A 22 4.73 10.67 12.21
CA LEU A 22 4.39 9.31 11.81
C LEU A 22 3.21 8.83 12.66
N ARG A 23 2.25 8.15 12.04
CA ARG A 23 1.13 7.58 12.79
C ARG A 23 1.61 6.30 13.51
N GLU A 24 1.53 6.31 14.82
CA GLU A 24 1.77 5.13 15.65
C GLU A 24 0.68 4.07 15.42
N ASP A 25 1.06 2.80 15.60
CA ASP A 25 0.19 1.62 15.47
C ASP A 25 -0.52 1.53 14.11
N ALA A 26 0.11 2.04 13.06
CA ALA A 26 -0.37 2.00 11.70
C ALA A 26 0.77 1.88 10.69
N TYR A 27 0.47 1.38 9.49
CA TYR A 27 1.42 1.42 8.40
C TYR A 27 1.53 2.83 7.84
N ASN A 28 2.75 3.33 7.77
CA ASN A 28 3.14 4.57 7.10
C ASN A 28 3.93 4.18 5.86
N ASP A 29 3.30 4.31 4.70
CA ASP A 29 3.89 3.88 3.44
C ASP A 29 4.52 5.07 2.72
N PHE A 30 5.71 4.82 2.17
CA PHE A 30 6.51 5.78 1.44
C PHE A 30 6.96 5.18 0.11
N GLU A 31 7.25 6.04 -0.85
CA GLU A 31 7.85 5.65 -2.11
C GLU A 31 8.88 6.67 -2.58
N GLY A 32 9.90 6.20 -3.30
CA GLY A 32 10.91 7.07 -3.87
C GLY A 32 12.13 6.30 -4.31
N ILE A 33 13.31 6.88 -4.13
CA ILE A 33 14.56 6.33 -4.68
C ILE A 33 15.68 6.28 -3.65
N ILE A 34 16.55 5.28 -3.79
CA ILE A 34 17.89 5.24 -3.22
C ILE A 34 18.90 5.45 -4.36
N GLY A 35 19.88 6.32 -4.15
CA GLY A 35 20.85 6.71 -5.17
C GLY A 35 20.16 7.42 -6.33
N SER A 36 20.58 7.10 -7.56
CA SER A 36 20.08 7.78 -8.77
C SER A 36 18.86 7.12 -9.41
N ASN A 37 18.60 5.84 -9.16
CA ASN A 37 17.58 5.10 -9.92
C ASN A 37 16.90 3.93 -9.18
N ALA A 38 17.32 3.56 -7.98
CA ALA A 38 16.77 2.40 -7.31
C ALA A 38 15.43 2.76 -6.66
N LYS A 39 14.33 2.59 -7.41
CA LYS A 39 12.97 2.83 -6.92
C LYS A 39 12.62 1.84 -5.80
N ILE A 40 12.19 2.35 -4.67
CA ILE A 40 11.75 1.56 -3.52
C ILE A 40 10.37 1.98 -3.04
N CYS A 41 9.70 1.06 -2.36
CA CYS A 41 8.62 1.35 -1.43
C CYS A 41 9.09 0.96 -0.03
N LEU A 42 8.75 1.78 0.96
CA LEU A 42 9.13 1.62 2.36
C LEU A 42 7.87 1.67 3.21
N THR A 43 7.70 0.72 4.10
CA THR A 43 6.61 0.68 5.07
C THR A 43 7.20 0.75 6.46
N LEU A 44 6.78 1.77 7.22
CA LEU A 44 7.13 1.93 8.63
C LEU A 44 5.90 1.66 9.50
N PHE A 45 6.11 0.95 10.59
CA PHE A 45 5.14 0.71 11.65
C PHE A 45 5.75 1.19 12.98
N PRO A 46 5.54 2.47 13.34
CA PRO A 46 6.00 3.03 14.60
C PRO A 46 5.15 2.50 15.76
N LEU A 47 5.82 2.18 16.87
CA LEU A 47 5.21 1.78 18.14
C LEU A 47 5.29 2.95 19.14
N THR A 48 4.40 2.92 20.13
CA THR A 48 4.31 3.96 21.19
C THR A 48 5.56 4.10 22.07
N ASP A 49 6.46 3.11 22.05
CA ASP A 49 7.74 3.16 22.75
C ASP A 49 8.87 3.85 21.95
N GLY A 50 8.56 4.34 20.75
CA GLY A 50 9.51 4.98 19.83
C GLY A 50 10.28 4.01 18.92
N THR A 51 10.04 2.70 19.04
CA THR A 51 10.56 1.68 18.13
C THR A 51 9.84 1.76 16.79
N ILE A 52 10.58 1.59 15.70
CA ILE A 52 10.02 1.36 14.37
C ILE A 52 10.30 -0.08 13.96
N LYS A 53 9.24 -0.70 13.48
CA LYS A 53 9.22 -1.98 12.79
C LYS A 53 8.86 -1.75 11.33
N GLY A 54 9.30 -2.60 10.41
CA GLY A 54 8.83 -2.52 9.03
C GLY A 54 9.69 -3.25 8.02
N HIS A 55 9.57 -2.81 6.77
CA HIS A 55 10.35 -3.33 5.66
C HIS A 55 10.39 -2.33 4.51
N TYR A 56 11.30 -2.56 3.58
CA TYR A 56 11.26 -1.92 2.27
C TYR A 56 11.44 -2.96 1.17
N PHE A 57 11.10 -2.60 -0.05
CA PHE A 57 11.41 -3.43 -1.21
C PHE A 57 11.75 -2.57 -2.42
N TYR A 58 12.63 -3.10 -3.27
CA TYR A 58 12.83 -2.52 -4.59
C TYR A 58 11.63 -2.84 -5.47
N ARG A 59 11.02 -1.82 -6.09
CA ARG A 59 9.82 -1.98 -6.94
C ARG A 59 10.00 -3.03 -8.03
N LYS A 60 11.22 -3.20 -8.53
CA LYS A 60 11.55 -4.18 -9.57
C LYS A 60 11.39 -5.64 -9.10
N TYR A 61 11.67 -5.90 -7.82
CA TYR A 61 11.77 -7.26 -7.29
C TYR A 61 10.64 -7.61 -6.34
N GLU A 62 10.05 -6.61 -5.66
CA GLU A 62 8.95 -6.81 -4.70
C GLU A 62 9.28 -7.86 -3.63
N ARG A 63 10.57 -7.99 -3.28
CA ARG A 63 11.04 -8.80 -2.16
C ARG A 63 11.23 -7.89 -0.95
N LYS A 64 10.45 -8.14 0.10
CA LYS A 64 10.55 -7.42 1.38
C LYS A 64 11.92 -7.66 2.01
N ILE A 65 12.53 -6.58 2.49
CA ILE A 65 13.76 -6.55 3.25
C ILE A 65 13.43 -5.91 4.59
N THR A 66 13.62 -6.68 5.66
CA THR A 66 13.26 -6.29 7.02
C THR A 66 14.10 -5.12 7.50
N ILE A 67 13.44 -4.19 8.18
CA ILE A 67 14.11 -3.09 8.86
C ILE A 67 13.55 -2.89 10.27
N GLU A 68 14.42 -2.44 11.16
CA GLU A 68 14.07 -2.09 12.53
C GLU A 68 14.80 -0.81 12.92
N GLY A 69 14.21 0.00 13.79
CA GLY A 69 14.81 1.29 14.08
C GLY A 69 14.10 2.09 15.15
N THR A 70 14.34 3.40 15.14
CA THR A 70 13.79 4.33 16.11
C THR A 70 13.37 5.63 15.46
N TYR A 71 12.32 6.24 16.00
CA TYR A 71 11.86 7.58 15.64
C TYR A 71 11.91 8.51 16.83
N SER A 72 12.61 9.64 16.71
CA SER A 72 12.59 10.68 17.74
C SER A 72 12.87 12.04 17.14
N LYS A 73 12.05 13.04 17.48
CA LYS A 73 12.22 14.45 17.07
C LYS A 73 12.48 14.58 15.55
N ASN A 74 11.67 13.91 14.75
CA ASN A 74 11.77 13.85 13.29
C ASN A 74 12.99 13.12 12.74
N SER A 75 13.90 12.62 13.58
CA SER A 75 15.00 11.77 13.13
C SER A 75 14.57 10.32 13.10
N ILE A 76 14.83 9.66 11.97
CA ILE A 76 14.59 8.23 11.77
C ILE A 76 15.94 7.56 11.51
N ILE A 77 16.21 6.49 12.26
CA ILE A 77 17.33 5.58 12.03
C ILE A 77 16.76 4.18 11.88
N LEU A 78 17.02 3.53 10.75
CA LEU A 78 16.55 2.17 10.43
C LEU A 78 17.74 1.30 10.06
N ASN A 79 17.82 0.12 10.64
CA ASN A 79 18.77 -0.92 10.33
C ASN A 79 18.13 -1.92 9.36
N GLU A 80 18.75 -2.09 8.20
CA GLU A 80 18.44 -3.18 7.27
C GLU A 80 19.04 -4.48 7.81
N LEU A 81 18.19 -5.50 7.95
CA LEU A 81 18.57 -6.80 8.48
C LEU A 81 18.73 -7.82 7.34
N ASP A 82 19.72 -8.70 7.46
CA ASP A 82 19.82 -9.87 6.60
C ASP A 82 18.94 -11.04 7.10
N GLU A 83 19.01 -12.19 6.43
CA GLU A 83 18.21 -13.39 6.78
C GLU A 83 18.57 -13.97 8.16
N LYS A 84 19.72 -13.61 8.74
CA LYS A 84 20.16 -14.01 10.08
C LYS A 84 19.81 -12.97 11.14
N GLY A 85 19.31 -11.80 10.74
CA GLY A 85 19.05 -10.66 11.63
C GLY A 85 20.27 -9.75 11.83
N ASP A 86 21.37 -9.95 11.10
CA ASP A 86 22.55 -9.09 11.20
C ASP A 86 22.33 -7.77 10.45
N VAL A 87 22.83 -6.66 11.01
CA VAL A 87 22.68 -5.34 10.39
C VAL A 87 23.58 -5.20 9.17
N ARG A 88 22.96 -5.23 7.99
CA ARG A 88 23.64 -5.15 6.68
C ARG A 88 23.80 -3.71 6.19
N ALA A 89 22.84 -2.83 6.48
CA ALA A 89 22.89 -1.42 6.12
C ALA A 89 22.07 -0.55 7.08
N THR A 90 22.19 0.76 6.97
CA THR A 90 21.44 1.70 7.81
C THR A 90 20.90 2.86 6.98
N PHE A 91 19.62 3.18 7.16
CA PHE A 91 19.02 4.45 6.76
C PHE A 91 19.14 5.43 7.92
N LYS A 92 19.62 6.64 7.65
CA LYS A 92 19.59 7.76 8.59
C LYS A 92 19.02 8.97 7.89
N GLY A 93 17.94 9.53 8.42
CA GLY A 93 17.30 10.66 7.78
C GLY A 93 16.39 11.45 8.71
N VAL A 94 15.74 12.44 8.10
CA VAL A 94 14.76 13.30 8.75
C VAL A 94 13.44 13.13 8.04
N TYR A 95 12.37 13.04 8.82
CA TYR A 95 11.00 13.04 8.35
C TYR A 95 10.36 14.41 8.54
N ASN A 96 9.90 14.99 7.44
CA ASN A 96 9.14 16.24 7.39
C ASN A 96 8.26 16.21 6.14
N ASP A 97 7.12 15.52 6.21
CA ASP A 97 6.20 15.18 5.09
C ASP A 97 6.82 14.34 3.94
N SER A 98 8.13 14.17 4.00
CA SER A 98 8.98 13.32 3.18
C SER A 98 10.07 12.76 4.09
N PHE A 99 10.56 11.56 3.77
CA PHE A 99 11.66 10.94 4.48
C PHE A 99 12.89 10.93 3.57
N ALA A 100 13.90 11.69 3.94
CA ALA A 100 15.12 11.84 3.15
C ALA A 100 16.37 11.75 4.03
N GLY A 101 17.45 11.26 3.45
CA GLY A 101 18.69 11.03 4.19
C GLY A 101 19.70 10.20 3.43
N THR A 102 20.48 9.43 4.18
CA THR A 102 21.54 8.57 3.67
C THR A 102 21.29 7.11 4.02
N TRP A 103 21.36 6.25 3.02
CA TRP A 103 21.48 4.81 3.18
C TRP A 103 22.98 4.46 3.13
N ARG A 104 23.43 3.61 4.05
CA ARG A 104 24.84 3.22 4.17
C ARG A 104 24.98 1.71 4.26
N ASP A 105 25.72 1.12 3.34
CA ASP A 105 26.10 -0.28 3.37
C ASP A 105 27.20 -0.51 4.42
N ASN A 106 27.00 -1.47 5.33
CA ASN A 106 27.96 -1.68 6.41
C ASN A 106 29.24 -2.38 5.96
N ALA A 107 29.20 -3.22 4.93
CA ALA A 107 30.36 -3.97 4.47
C ALA A 107 31.31 -3.08 3.63
N SER A 108 30.76 -2.45 2.59
CA SER A 108 31.49 -1.61 1.64
C SER A 108 31.69 -0.17 2.11
N LYS A 109 30.95 0.26 3.15
CA LYS A 109 30.89 1.66 3.61
C LYS A 109 30.35 2.64 2.55
N LYS A 110 29.75 2.12 1.48
CA LYS A 110 29.14 2.93 0.43
C LYS A 110 27.92 3.66 1.00
N GLU A 111 27.82 4.94 0.67
CA GLU A 111 26.71 5.79 1.05
C GLU A 111 25.95 6.25 -0.19
N LEU A 112 24.62 6.26 -0.09
CA LEU A 112 23.71 6.71 -1.13
C LEU A 112 22.66 7.62 -0.49
N ALA A 113 22.42 8.78 -1.08
CA ALA A 113 21.27 9.57 -0.70
C ALA A 113 19.98 8.82 -1.03
N PHE A 114 18.94 8.98 -0.21
CA PHE A 114 17.59 8.56 -0.53
C PHE A 114 16.62 9.72 -0.34
N SER A 115 15.53 9.71 -1.09
CA SER A 115 14.43 10.65 -0.94
C SER A 115 13.13 9.91 -1.20
N LEU A 116 12.25 9.92 -0.20
CA LEU A 116 10.99 9.21 -0.20
C LEU A 116 9.85 10.19 0.13
N SER A 117 8.80 10.15 -0.67
CA SER A 117 7.57 10.87 -0.40
C SER A 117 6.61 9.99 0.37
N PHE A 118 5.87 10.59 1.29
CA PHE A 118 4.74 9.92 1.93
C PHE A 118 3.72 9.52 0.86
N LYS A 119 3.21 8.30 0.96
CA LYS A 119 2.22 7.75 0.05
C LYS A 119 0.85 7.69 0.69
N GLN A 120 0.75 6.98 1.81
CA GLN A 120 -0.52 6.67 2.46
C GLN A 120 -0.31 6.16 3.88
N ILE A 121 -1.39 6.19 4.67
CA ILE A 121 -1.51 5.43 5.91
C ILE A 121 -2.50 4.28 5.67
N CYS A 122 -2.17 3.09 6.16
CA CYS A 122 -3.12 1.98 6.22
C CYS A 122 -3.39 1.61 7.69
N VAL A 123 -4.61 1.89 8.14
CA VAL A 123 -5.09 1.61 9.51
C VAL A 123 -5.82 0.27 9.58
N ASP A 124 -6.60 -0.06 8.54
CA ASP A 124 -7.47 -1.24 8.51
C ASP A 124 -6.69 -2.58 8.51
N GLY A 125 -5.37 -2.54 8.25
CA GLY A 125 -4.48 -3.71 8.23
C GLY A 125 -3.69 -3.97 9.52
N ALA A 126 -3.89 -3.17 10.56
CA ALA A 126 -3.10 -3.26 11.79
C ALA A 126 -3.81 -4.14 12.84
N PHE A 127 -4.01 -5.44 12.56
CA PHE A 127 -4.47 -6.39 13.58
C PHE A 127 -3.30 -7.22 14.12
N GLU A 128 -3.20 -7.33 15.45
CA GLU A 128 -2.17 -8.10 16.14
C GLU A 128 -2.29 -9.58 15.77
N SER A 129 -1.25 -10.13 15.13
CA SER A 129 -1.14 -11.57 14.93
C SER A 129 -0.60 -12.20 16.22
N GLY A 130 -1.22 -13.28 16.69
CA GLY A 130 -0.79 -13.98 17.91
C GLY A 130 0.55 -14.72 17.80
N SER A 131 1.26 -14.63 16.66
CA SER A 131 2.52 -15.34 16.37
C SER A 131 3.76 -14.47 16.52
N GLY A 132 3.64 -13.17 16.84
CA GLY A 132 4.80 -12.27 16.94
C GLY A 132 5.44 -11.92 15.59
N GLU A 133 4.86 -12.38 14.48
CA GLU A 133 5.10 -11.84 13.15
C GLU A 133 4.32 -10.52 13.03
N PHE A 134 4.88 -9.55 12.31
CA PHE A 134 4.31 -8.21 12.14
C PHE A 134 2.82 -8.27 11.80
N TYR A 135 2.09 -7.20 12.14
CA TYR A 135 0.67 -7.01 11.83
C TYR A 135 0.32 -7.53 10.43
N ASN A 136 -0.83 -8.16 10.29
CA ASN A 136 -1.26 -8.77 9.03
C ASN A 136 -2.02 -7.73 8.21
N ARG A 137 -1.35 -7.09 7.24
CA ARG A 137 -1.90 -5.96 6.48
C ARG A 137 -3.26 -6.28 5.89
N TYR A 138 -3.47 -7.49 5.37
CA TYR A 138 -4.74 -7.85 4.73
C TYR A 138 -5.73 -8.56 5.67
N SER A 139 -5.57 -8.44 6.99
CA SER A 139 -6.46 -9.05 7.98
C SER A 139 -7.94 -8.65 7.83
N VAL A 140 -8.21 -7.42 7.40
CA VAL A 140 -9.59 -6.93 7.13
C VAL A 140 -10.30 -7.73 6.03
N MET A 141 -9.52 -8.40 5.17
CA MET A 141 -10.05 -9.30 4.14
C MET A 141 -10.30 -10.72 4.67
N ASN A 142 -10.13 -10.95 5.98
CA ASN A 142 -10.18 -12.25 6.63
C ASN A 142 -9.15 -13.24 6.05
N VAL A 143 -7.95 -12.74 5.73
CA VAL A 143 -6.80 -13.53 5.28
C VAL A 143 -5.72 -13.42 6.34
N ASN A 144 -5.09 -14.53 6.74
CA ASN A 144 -4.13 -14.58 7.85
C ASN A 144 -2.66 -14.43 7.42
N ASP A 145 -2.39 -14.43 6.12
CA ASP A 145 -1.04 -14.35 5.55
C ASP A 145 -1.05 -13.37 4.39
N ASP A 146 -0.28 -12.28 4.53
CA ASP A 146 -0.20 -11.24 3.52
C ASP A 146 0.26 -11.77 2.16
N LYS A 147 1.13 -12.79 2.18
CA LYS A 147 1.69 -13.39 0.99
C LYS A 147 0.61 -13.98 0.09
N VAL A 148 -0.49 -14.48 0.66
CA VAL A 148 -1.61 -15.04 -0.11
C VAL A 148 -2.23 -13.96 -1.01
N VAL A 149 -2.45 -12.76 -0.48
CA VAL A 149 -3.05 -11.64 -1.22
C VAL A 149 -2.07 -11.09 -2.25
N GLU A 150 -0.80 -10.91 -1.88
CA GLU A 150 0.25 -10.38 -2.77
C GLU A 150 0.57 -11.34 -3.92
N ASP A 151 0.63 -12.65 -3.66
CA ASP A 151 0.82 -13.67 -4.71
C ASP A 151 -0.36 -13.71 -5.68
N PHE A 152 -1.58 -13.58 -5.17
CA PHE A 152 -2.77 -13.51 -6.01
C PHE A 152 -2.74 -12.25 -6.89
N ALA A 153 -2.45 -11.09 -6.30
CA ALA A 153 -2.30 -9.83 -7.02
C ALA A 153 -1.26 -9.95 -8.14
N ARG A 154 -0.13 -10.59 -7.87
CA ARG A 154 0.93 -10.85 -8.86
C ARG A 154 0.46 -11.75 -10.00
N LYS A 155 -0.30 -12.82 -9.72
CA LYS A 155 -0.88 -13.71 -10.75
C LYS A 155 -1.89 -12.96 -11.62
N ALA A 156 -2.77 -12.17 -11.02
CA ALA A 156 -3.75 -11.34 -11.72
C ALA A 156 -3.07 -10.31 -12.63
N LYS A 157 -2.14 -9.51 -12.07
CA LYS A 157 -1.34 -8.54 -12.82
C LYS A 157 -0.60 -9.21 -13.98
N THR A 158 0.02 -10.37 -13.75
CA THR A 158 0.73 -11.12 -14.79
C THR A 158 -0.19 -11.54 -15.93
N SER A 159 -1.39 -12.03 -15.61
CA SER A 159 -2.36 -12.48 -16.60
C SER A 159 -2.82 -11.30 -17.47
N ILE A 160 -3.11 -10.14 -16.86
CA ILE A 160 -3.47 -8.90 -17.57
C ILE A 160 -2.33 -8.45 -18.48
N LEU A 161 -1.10 -8.35 -17.97
CA LEU A 161 0.03 -7.83 -18.74
C LEU A 161 0.45 -8.75 -19.90
N LYS A 162 0.13 -10.05 -19.82
CA LYS A 162 0.36 -11.02 -20.90
C LYS A 162 -0.80 -11.13 -21.88
N GLY A 163 -1.94 -10.49 -21.61
CA GLY A 163 -3.17 -10.68 -22.40
C GLY A 163 -3.80 -12.07 -22.21
N ASP A 164 -3.44 -12.79 -21.15
CA ASP A 164 -4.02 -14.11 -20.83
C ASP A 164 -5.36 -13.93 -20.10
N TYR A 165 -6.35 -13.43 -20.85
CA TYR A 165 -7.66 -13.13 -20.29
C TYR A 165 -8.48 -14.37 -19.95
N ALA A 166 -8.16 -15.51 -20.57
CA ALA A 166 -8.75 -16.79 -20.21
C ALA A 166 -8.33 -17.19 -18.79
N GLN A 167 -7.03 -17.09 -18.47
CA GLN A 167 -6.56 -17.34 -17.12
C GLN A 167 -7.09 -16.30 -16.13
N LEU A 168 -7.11 -15.02 -16.51
CA LEU A 168 -7.65 -13.95 -15.67
C LEU A 168 -9.13 -14.17 -15.34
N ALA A 169 -9.92 -14.64 -16.31
CA ALA A 169 -11.34 -14.90 -16.12
C ALA A 169 -11.62 -15.93 -15.02
N ASN A 170 -10.70 -16.88 -14.78
CA ASN A 170 -10.81 -17.86 -13.70
C ASN A 170 -10.70 -17.22 -12.30
N TYR A 171 -10.21 -15.99 -12.22
CA TYR A 171 -10.11 -15.25 -10.96
C TYR A 171 -11.29 -14.32 -10.72
N ILE A 172 -12.12 -14.07 -11.74
CA ILE A 172 -13.22 -13.10 -11.70
C ILE A 172 -14.50 -13.77 -11.24
N SER A 173 -15.15 -13.17 -10.25
CA SER A 173 -16.51 -13.56 -9.88
C SER A 173 -17.51 -12.76 -10.68
N PHE A 174 -18.12 -13.43 -11.64
CA PHE A 174 -19.14 -12.85 -12.50
C PHE A 174 -20.53 -12.86 -11.83
N PRO A 175 -21.44 -11.94 -12.20
CA PRO A 175 -21.26 -10.89 -13.23
C PRO A 175 -20.49 -9.67 -12.72
N ILE A 176 -19.72 -9.04 -13.62
CA ILE A 176 -19.04 -7.76 -13.35
C ILE A 176 -19.65 -6.62 -14.17
N THR A 177 -19.44 -5.38 -13.71
CA THR A 177 -19.78 -4.19 -14.48
C THR A 177 -18.50 -3.43 -14.80
N VAL A 178 -18.25 -3.16 -16.07
CA VAL A 178 -17.07 -2.43 -16.55
C VAL A 178 -17.49 -1.17 -17.29
N SER A 179 -16.60 -0.18 -17.38
CA SER A 179 -16.76 0.98 -18.26
C SER A 179 -15.92 0.79 -19.51
N ILE A 180 -16.57 0.72 -20.67
CA ILE A 180 -15.90 0.68 -21.99
C ILE A 180 -16.38 1.88 -22.78
N ASN A 181 -15.46 2.74 -23.23
CA ASN A 181 -15.78 3.98 -23.95
C ASN A 181 -16.83 4.84 -23.20
N ALA A 182 -16.61 5.04 -21.89
CA ALA A 182 -17.49 5.76 -20.97
C ALA A 182 -18.91 5.18 -20.82
N LYS A 183 -19.17 3.98 -21.31
CA LYS A 183 -20.45 3.28 -21.16
C LYS A 183 -20.31 2.10 -20.20
N ARG A 184 -21.19 2.05 -19.20
CA ARG A 184 -21.30 0.90 -18.30
C ARG A 184 -21.85 -0.29 -19.05
N ARG A 185 -21.16 -1.42 -18.96
CA ARG A 185 -21.53 -2.70 -19.56
C ARG A 185 -21.47 -3.79 -18.49
N LYS A 186 -22.55 -4.56 -18.37
CA LYS A 186 -22.57 -5.78 -17.56
C LYS A 186 -21.98 -6.94 -18.38
N ILE A 187 -21.03 -7.65 -17.79
CA ILE A 187 -20.39 -8.85 -18.34
C ILE A 187 -20.81 -10.02 -17.47
N LYS A 188 -21.47 -11.01 -18.05
CA LYS A 188 -22.16 -12.06 -17.29
C LYS A 188 -21.30 -13.28 -16.97
N ASN A 189 -20.24 -13.52 -17.74
CA ASN A 189 -19.42 -14.72 -17.63
C ASN A 189 -18.05 -14.50 -18.30
N ALA A 190 -17.19 -15.52 -18.17
CA ALA A 190 -15.84 -15.55 -18.73
C ALA A 190 -15.82 -15.36 -20.26
N ASP A 191 -16.71 -16.01 -21.01
CA ASP A 191 -16.73 -15.91 -22.47
C ASP A 191 -17.05 -14.50 -22.96
N GLU A 192 -17.99 -13.82 -22.30
CA GLU A 192 -18.30 -12.42 -22.58
C GLU A 192 -17.11 -11.51 -22.22
N PHE A 193 -16.41 -11.79 -21.11
CA PHE A 193 -15.25 -11.04 -20.66
C PHE A 193 -14.09 -11.10 -21.65
N VAL A 194 -13.67 -12.30 -22.05
CA VAL A 194 -12.53 -12.50 -22.94
C VAL A 194 -12.71 -11.77 -24.27
N LYS A 195 -13.95 -11.73 -24.80
CA LYS A 195 -14.29 -11.01 -26.05
C LYS A 195 -14.10 -9.50 -25.98
N VAL A 196 -14.13 -8.92 -24.78
CA VAL A 196 -14.08 -7.46 -24.58
C VAL A 196 -12.91 -7.00 -23.74
N ALA A 197 -12.07 -7.93 -23.25
CA ALA A 197 -10.97 -7.65 -22.33
C ALA A 197 -9.96 -6.64 -22.89
N ASP A 198 -9.63 -6.68 -24.18
CA ASP A 198 -8.74 -5.67 -24.78
C ASP A 198 -9.34 -4.26 -24.80
N GLN A 199 -10.66 -4.12 -24.82
CA GLN A 199 -11.32 -2.82 -24.71
C GLN A 199 -11.35 -2.29 -23.27
N ILE A 200 -11.19 -3.21 -22.32
CA ILE A 200 -11.10 -2.92 -20.89
C ILE A 200 -9.67 -2.50 -20.54
N PHE A 201 -8.69 -3.31 -20.92
CA PHE A 201 -7.27 -3.12 -20.59
C PHE A 201 -6.55 -2.31 -21.65
N THR A 202 -6.91 -1.03 -21.72
CA THR A 202 -6.29 -0.07 -22.64
C THR A 202 -4.78 0.06 -22.40
N GLN A 203 -4.03 0.56 -23.40
CA GLN A 203 -2.58 0.76 -23.26
C GLN A 203 -2.21 1.67 -22.08
N GLY A 204 -3.01 2.72 -21.81
CA GLY A 204 -2.81 3.59 -20.66
C GLY A 204 -2.98 2.85 -19.33
N PHE A 205 -3.99 1.97 -19.24
CA PHE A 205 -4.19 1.10 -18.07
C PHE A 205 -3.00 0.15 -17.88
N LEU A 206 -2.58 -0.55 -18.94
CA LEU A 206 -1.45 -1.47 -18.89
C LEU A 206 -0.15 -0.77 -18.47
N HIS A 207 0.06 0.48 -18.90
CA HIS A 207 1.21 1.27 -18.47
C HIS A 207 1.20 1.53 -16.96
N LYS A 208 0.08 2.03 -16.42
CA LYS A 208 -0.06 2.25 -14.97
C LYS A 208 0.09 0.96 -14.17
N LEU A 209 -0.53 -0.12 -14.65
CA LEU A 209 -0.47 -1.41 -13.98
C LEU A 209 0.97 -1.95 -13.89
N ARG A 210 1.80 -1.74 -14.94
CA ARG A 210 3.22 -2.13 -14.91
C ARG A 210 3.96 -1.45 -13.75
N GLU A 211 3.75 -0.16 -13.54
CA GLU A 211 4.41 0.64 -12.50
C GLU A 211 3.85 0.43 -11.07
N SER A 212 2.67 -0.18 -10.96
CA SER A 212 1.97 -0.40 -9.69
C SER A 212 2.46 -1.66 -8.99
N PRO A 213 3.02 -1.60 -7.77
CA PRO A 213 3.43 -2.80 -7.04
C PRO A 213 2.21 -3.64 -6.64
N THR A 214 2.46 -4.93 -6.43
CA THR A 214 1.50 -5.91 -5.88
C THR A 214 1.75 -6.24 -4.40
N THR A 215 2.69 -5.52 -3.80
CA THR A 215 3.16 -5.64 -2.41
C THR A 215 2.78 -4.38 -1.65
N ASP A 216 2.38 -4.53 -0.39
CA ASP A 216 1.90 -3.44 0.47
C ASP A 216 0.82 -2.57 -0.20
N MET A 217 -0.15 -3.25 -0.82
CA MET A 217 -1.31 -2.60 -1.42
C MET A 217 -2.11 -1.87 -0.34
N LEU A 218 -2.78 -0.78 -0.74
CA LEU A 218 -3.81 -0.20 0.10
C LEU A 218 -4.91 -1.24 0.28
N VAL A 219 -5.43 -1.35 1.50
CA VAL A 219 -6.52 -2.26 1.83
C VAL A 219 -7.50 -1.57 2.76
N ASN A 220 -8.78 -1.88 2.56
CA ASN A 220 -9.87 -1.51 3.44
C ASN A 220 -10.95 -2.61 3.39
N TRP A 221 -12.13 -2.33 3.97
CA TRP A 221 -13.27 -3.26 3.96
C TRP A 221 -13.75 -3.72 2.57
N GLN A 222 -13.37 -3.04 1.48
CA GLN A 222 -13.68 -3.43 0.09
C GLN A 222 -12.67 -4.42 -0.50
N GLY A 223 -11.51 -4.59 0.14
CA GLY A 223 -10.41 -5.42 -0.36
C GLY A 223 -9.10 -4.65 -0.52
N ALA A 224 -8.14 -5.31 -1.15
CA ALA A 224 -6.83 -4.76 -1.49
C ALA A 224 -6.83 -4.14 -2.89
N MET A 225 -6.04 -3.10 -3.10
CA MET A 225 -6.03 -2.30 -4.32
C MET A 225 -4.65 -2.27 -4.99
N ILE A 226 -4.56 -2.67 -6.26
CA ILE A 226 -3.38 -2.43 -7.09
C ILE A 226 -3.50 -1.04 -7.73
N GLY A 227 -2.42 -0.28 -7.67
CA GLY A 227 -2.35 1.08 -8.22
C GLY A 227 -3.13 2.08 -7.36
N ASP A 228 -3.78 3.03 -8.01
CA ASP A 228 -4.61 4.08 -7.42
C ASP A 228 -6.11 3.77 -7.61
N GLY A 229 -6.47 2.48 -7.69
CA GLY A 229 -7.84 2.02 -7.91
C GLY A 229 -8.05 1.27 -9.22
N GLU A 230 -6.98 0.98 -9.96
CA GLU A 230 -7.05 0.23 -11.21
C GLU A 230 -7.67 -1.17 -11.03
N ILE A 231 -7.29 -1.88 -9.95
CA ILE A 231 -7.79 -3.23 -9.68
C ILE A 231 -8.05 -3.37 -8.18
N TRP A 232 -9.24 -3.85 -7.84
CA TRP A 232 -9.60 -4.28 -6.48
C TRP A 232 -9.60 -5.80 -6.38
N ILE A 233 -9.10 -6.31 -5.26
CA ILE A 233 -8.99 -7.72 -4.91
C ILE A 233 -9.77 -7.90 -3.61
N GLY A 234 -10.92 -8.56 -3.69
CA GLY A 234 -11.73 -8.90 -2.52
C GLY A 234 -11.50 -10.35 -2.09
N THR A 235 -12.25 -10.80 -1.09
CA THR A 235 -12.46 -12.22 -0.79
C THR A 235 -13.91 -12.57 -1.12
N ASP A 236 -14.18 -13.76 -1.69
CA ASP A 236 -15.57 -14.22 -1.78
C ASP A 236 -16.00 -14.63 -0.39
N VAL A 237 -17.06 -14.02 0.12
CA VAL A 237 -17.86 -14.66 1.15
C VAL A 237 -19.16 -15.08 0.49
N LYS A 238 -19.13 -16.14 -0.32
CA LYS A 238 -20.31 -16.98 -0.43
C LYS A 238 -20.50 -17.49 0.98
N GLN A 239 -21.39 -16.83 1.72
CA GLN A 239 -21.90 -17.32 2.98
C GLN A 239 -22.59 -18.65 2.68
N VAL A 240 -21.83 -19.73 2.60
CA VAL A 240 -22.38 -21.07 2.76
C VAL A 240 -22.71 -21.12 4.24
N ARG A 241 -23.95 -20.77 4.57
CA ARG A 241 -24.54 -21.05 5.87
C ARG A 241 -24.64 -22.58 5.97
N ASP A 242 -23.53 -23.23 6.29
CA ASP A 242 -23.54 -24.63 6.68
C ASP A 242 -24.22 -24.70 8.05
N LYS A 243 -25.36 -25.38 8.07
CA LYS A 243 -26.22 -25.54 9.24
C LYS A 243 -25.62 -26.55 10.24
N HIS A 244 -24.46 -27.14 9.95
CA HIS A 244 -23.98 -28.33 10.67
C HIS A 244 -22.53 -28.32 11.19
N HIS A 245 -21.74 -27.25 11.05
CA HIS A 245 -20.39 -27.24 11.64
C HIS A 245 -20.13 -25.99 12.50
N LYS A 246 -19.98 -26.21 13.81
CA LYS A 246 -19.72 -25.17 14.82
C LYS A 246 -18.25 -24.78 14.98
N ASP A 247 -17.30 -25.48 14.36
CA ASP A 247 -15.88 -25.16 14.50
C ASP A 247 -15.16 -25.45 13.18
N GLY A 248 -14.56 -24.43 12.57
CA GLY A 248 -13.63 -24.57 11.45
C GLY A 248 -13.97 -23.72 10.22
N TYR A 249 -13.51 -22.46 10.21
CA TYR A 249 -13.45 -21.66 8.98
C TYR A 249 -12.46 -22.30 7.99
N ARG A 250 -12.92 -22.65 6.78
CA ARG A 250 -12.05 -22.97 5.63
C ARG A 250 -11.88 -21.72 4.76
N LEU A 251 -10.63 -21.29 4.59
CA LEU A 251 -10.10 -20.26 3.66
C LEU A 251 -9.89 -20.89 2.25
N VAL A 252 -10.03 -20.28 1.07
CA VAL A 252 -10.66 -19.03 0.53
C VAL A 252 -10.93 -19.31 -0.97
N GLU A 253 -12.08 -18.94 -1.52
CA GLU A 253 -12.17 -18.57 -2.94
C GLU A 253 -12.27 -17.04 -3.00
N ILE A 254 -11.49 -16.39 -3.86
CA ILE A 254 -11.45 -14.93 -4.01
C ILE A 254 -12.47 -14.50 -5.09
N ILE A 255 -13.41 -13.61 -4.74
CA ILE A 255 -14.09 -12.72 -5.70
C ILE A 255 -13.07 -11.66 -6.09
N MET A 256 -12.46 -11.78 -7.26
CA MET A 256 -11.92 -10.59 -7.91
C MET A 256 -13.12 -9.75 -8.38
N VAL A 257 -13.43 -8.69 -7.65
CA VAL A 257 -14.21 -7.58 -8.22
C VAL A 257 -13.19 -6.68 -8.90
N ILE A 258 -12.93 -6.91 -10.20
CA ILE A 258 -12.27 -5.85 -10.98
C ILE A 258 -13.28 -4.70 -11.11
N ALA A 259 -13.38 -3.87 -10.08
CA ALA A 259 -14.08 -2.60 -10.15
C ALA A 259 -13.18 -1.65 -10.94
N ILE A 260 -13.31 -1.69 -12.27
CA ILE A 260 -12.67 -0.72 -13.15
C ILE A 260 -13.46 0.56 -13.02
N ASN A 261 -13.19 1.31 -11.96
CA ASN A 261 -13.92 2.53 -11.66
C ASN A 261 -13.27 3.70 -12.41
N PRO A 262 -13.99 4.40 -13.30
CA PRO A 262 -13.39 5.49 -14.07
C PRO A 262 -13.25 6.81 -13.29
N VAL A 263 -13.71 6.93 -12.04
CA VAL A 263 -13.63 8.21 -11.30
C VAL A 263 -13.52 7.98 -9.79
N TYR A 264 -12.32 8.11 -9.23
CA TYR A 264 -12.12 8.42 -7.80
C TYR A 264 -11.01 9.46 -7.67
N SER A 265 -11.23 10.64 -8.25
CA SER A 265 -10.70 11.84 -7.65
C SER A 265 -11.75 12.34 -6.66
N ARG A 266 -11.40 12.35 -5.37
CA ARG A 266 -12.04 13.13 -4.30
C ARG A 266 -13.29 12.48 -3.66
N LEU A 267 -13.07 11.66 -2.62
CA LEU A 267 -14.04 11.47 -1.52
C LEU A 267 -13.28 11.20 -0.20
N GLU A 268 -12.67 12.24 0.36
CA GLU A 268 -12.76 12.42 1.80
C GLU A 268 -14.13 13.07 2.08
N GLY A 269 -14.92 12.45 2.95
CA GLY A 269 -16.15 13.02 3.48
C GLY A 269 -17.41 12.74 2.66
N ALA A 270 -18.02 11.56 2.85
CA ALA A 270 -19.46 11.43 3.02
C ALA A 270 -19.84 9.98 3.36
N GLY A 271 -20.34 9.81 4.58
CA GLY A 271 -21.45 8.94 4.97
C GLY A 271 -21.66 7.62 4.24
N GLY A 272 -21.43 6.55 5.00
CA GLY A 272 -22.12 5.25 4.96
C GLY A 272 -23.03 4.96 3.77
N ALA A 273 -22.55 4.11 2.88
CA ALA A 273 -23.40 3.27 2.05
C ALA A 273 -23.24 1.82 2.53
N LYS A 274 -24.32 1.31 3.15
CA LYS A 274 -24.53 -0.11 3.40
C LYS A 274 -24.62 -0.82 2.05
N TRP A 275 -23.89 -1.93 1.91
CA TRP A 275 -24.10 -2.94 0.87
C TRP A 275 -24.99 -4.05 1.43
#